data_AF-A0A961H0J1-F1
#
_entry.id   AF-A0A961H0J1-F1
#
_cell.length_a   1.000
_cell.length_b   1.000
_cell.length_c   1.000
_cell.angle_alpha   90.00
_cell.angle_beta   90.00
_cell.angle_gamma   90.00
#
_symmetry.space_group_name_H-M   'P 1'
#
loop_
_entity.id
_entity.type
_entity.pdbx_description
1 polymer ?
#
loop_
_entity_poly.entity_id
_entity_poly.type
_entity_poly.pdbx_seq_one_letter_code
_entity_poly.pdbx_strand_id
1 'polypeptide(L)'
;MTFSIPATINELDRLQAAQFYHDRLGWAVHPLMPPDRGDEQERGKKPLLKGWRNHRAEEVTQDFLKRHFNGTSHTNVGCVVRPPFIHVDLDSKPDAGESVRAWLCSQPQLAEVPRELTGGGAHLLFVCRDLPEAVLKSKK
;
A
#
# COMPACT_ATOMS: atom_id res chain seq x y z
N MET A 1 3.40 -19.01 -7.52
CA MET A 1 3.55 -17.58 -7.88
C MET A 1 4.16 -16.87 -6.68
N THR A 2 5.21 -16.10 -6.89
CA THR A 2 5.84 -15.29 -5.85
C THR A 2 5.01 -14.03 -5.67
N PHE A 3 4.37 -13.87 -4.51
CA PHE A 3 3.60 -12.67 -4.17
C PHE A 3 4.56 -11.61 -3.61
N SER A 4 5.40 -11.04 -4.47
CA SER A 4 6.41 -10.06 -4.08
C SER A 4 6.19 -8.73 -4.80
N ILE A 5 6.12 -7.65 -4.02
CA ILE A 5 6.23 -6.28 -4.52
C ILE A 5 7.63 -6.10 -5.15
N PRO A 6 7.74 -5.64 -6.41
CA PRO A 6 9.03 -5.44 -7.07
C PRO A 6 9.77 -4.27 -6.45
N ALA A 7 11.11 -4.31 -6.47
CA ALA A 7 11.95 -3.19 -6.00
C ALA A 7 11.67 -1.88 -6.77
N THR A 8 11.19 -1.98 -8.01
CA THR A 8 10.83 -0.85 -8.88
C THR A 8 9.42 -0.31 -8.65
N ILE A 9 8.67 -0.80 -7.65
CA ILE A 9 7.28 -0.35 -7.38
C ILE A 9 7.17 1.17 -7.23
N ASN A 10 8.19 1.80 -6.64
CA ASN A 10 8.23 3.26 -6.43
C ASN A 10 8.54 4.06 -7.70
N GLU A 11 8.97 3.39 -8.78
CA GLU A 11 9.24 4.00 -10.09
C GLU A 11 8.00 3.96 -11.00
N LEU A 12 7.01 3.13 -10.64
CA LEU A 12 5.78 3.00 -11.38
C LEU A 12 4.90 4.25 -11.21
N ASP A 13 4.17 4.60 -12.27
CA ASP A 13 3.08 5.55 -12.12
C ASP A 13 1.93 4.95 -11.30
N ARG A 14 0.96 5.79 -10.93
CA ARG A 14 -0.16 5.39 -10.07
C ARG A 14 -1.04 4.32 -10.70
N LEU A 15 -1.23 4.36 -12.02
CA LEU A 15 -2.03 3.36 -12.73
C LEU A 15 -1.30 2.02 -12.75
N GLN A 16 -0.02 2.03 -13.07
CA GLN A 16 0.84 0.84 -13.10
C GLN A 16 0.95 0.19 -11.72
N ALA A 17 1.14 0.98 -10.66
CA ALA A 17 1.15 0.49 -9.30
C ALA A 17 -0.21 -0.10 -8.89
N ALA A 18 -1.31 0.59 -9.19
CA ALA A 18 -2.66 0.10 -8.89
C ALA A 18 -3.00 -1.20 -9.65
N GLN A 19 -2.63 -1.30 -10.93
CA GLN A 19 -2.73 -2.52 -11.73
C GLN A 19 -1.87 -3.64 -11.13
N PHE A 20 -0.66 -3.34 -10.69
CA PHE A 20 0.20 -4.33 -10.04
C PHE A 20 -0.47 -4.90 -8.76
N TYR A 21 -0.92 -4.04 -7.85
CA TYR A 21 -1.56 -4.50 -6.61
C TYR A 21 -2.83 -5.32 -6.88
N HIS A 22 -3.63 -4.91 -7.86
CA HIS A 22 -4.84 -5.63 -8.21
C HIS A 22 -4.55 -6.95 -8.94
N ASP A 23 -3.87 -6.89 -10.09
CA ASP A 23 -3.71 -8.02 -11.00
C ASP A 23 -2.72 -9.08 -10.46
N ARG A 24 -1.73 -8.67 -9.65
CA ARG A 24 -0.66 -9.56 -9.16
C ARG A 24 -0.85 -10.00 -7.72
N LEU A 25 -1.39 -9.14 -6.87
CA LEU A 25 -1.61 -9.47 -5.45
C LEU A 25 -3.08 -9.74 -5.10
N GLY A 26 -4.00 -9.49 -6.03
CA GLY A 26 -5.43 -9.71 -5.80
C GLY A 26 -6.03 -8.75 -4.78
N TRP A 27 -5.43 -7.58 -4.58
CA TRP A 27 -5.91 -6.60 -3.62
C TRP A 27 -7.03 -5.73 -4.21
N ALA A 28 -7.92 -5.26 -3.33
CA ALA A 28 -8.79 -4.15 -3.69
C ALA A 28 -7.98 -2.86 -3.57
N VAL A 29 -8.06 -1.99 -4.58
CA VAL A 29 -7.43 -0.67 -4.56
C VAL A 29 -8.52 0.40 -4.60
N HIS A 30 -8.29 1.54 -3.96
CA HIS A 30 -9.24 2.64 -3.93
C HIS A 30 -8.53 3.99 -4.02
N PRO A 31 -9.17 5.01 -4.62
CA PRO A 31 -8.58 6.33 -4.70
C PRO A 31 -8.54 7.01 -3.34
N LEU A 32 -7.42 7.68 -3.09
CA LEU A 32 -7.20 8.60 -1.99
C LEU A 32 -7.22 10.05 -2.51
N MET A 33 -7.38 10.99 -1.59
CA MET A 33 -7.30 12.40 -1.87
C MET A 33 -5.97 12.73 -2.56
N PRO A 34 -5.97 13.62 -3.58
CA PRO A 34 -4.73 14.09 -4.17
C PRO A 34 -3.75 14.67 -3.14
N PRO A 35 -2.43 14.56 -3.36
CA PRO A 35 -1.43 15.09 -2.44
C PRO A 35 -1.47 16.62 -2.33
N ASP A 36 -2.05 17.31 -3.32
CA ASP A 36 -2.16 18.75 -3.44
C ASP A 36 -3.54 19.29 -3.00
N ARG A 37 -4.46 18.45 -2.53
CA ARG A 37 -5.84 18.85 -2.17
C ARG A 37 -6.25 18.39 -0.78
N GLY A 38 -7.10 19.18 -0.12
CA GLY A 38 -7.59 18.94 1.23
C GLY A 38 -6.73 19.56 2.33
N ASP A 39 -7.07 19.26 3.57
CA ASP A 39 -6.29 19.66 4.74
C ASP A 39 -4.97 18.89 4.79
N GLU A 40 -3.96 19.44 5.46
CA GLU A 40 -2.61 18.86 5.53
C GLU A 40 -2.62 17.39 6.00
N GLN A 41 -3.51 17.03 6.92
CA GLN A 41 -3.65 15.68 7.44
C GLN A 41 -4.35 14.72 6.46
N GLU A 42 -5.14 15.25 5.52
CA GLU A 42 -5.97 14.48 4.58
C GLU A 42 -5.30 14.29 3.21
N ARG A 43 -4.45 15.24 2.81
CA ARG A 43 -3.67 15.24 1.56
C ARG A 43 -2.97 13.91 1.34
N GLY A 44 -3.25 13.27 0.20
CA GLY A 44 -2.63 12.00 -0.17
C GLY A 44 -3.08 10.78 0.64
N LYS A 45 -3.90 10.95 1.68
CA LYS A 45 -4.18 9.91 2.70
C LYS A 45 -5.65 9.56 2.85
N LYS A 46 -6.55 10.53 2.68
CA LYS A 46 -7.99 10.32 2.94
C LYS A 46 -8.66 9.55 1.81
N PRO A 47 -9.35 8.43 2.07
CA PRO A 47 -10.09 7.69 1.04
C PRO A 47 -11.23 8.51 0.45
N LEU A 48 -11.37 8.49 -0.89
CA LEU A 48 -12.46 9.17 -1.59
C LEU A 48 -13.74 8.31 -1.66
N LEU A 49 -13.60 6.98 -1.61
CA LEU A 49 -14.75 6.08 -1.62
C LEU A 49 -15.36 5.96 -0.21
N LYS A 50 -16.69 6.13 -0.14
CA LYS A 50 -17.46 5.74 1.05
C LYS A 50 -17.42 4.21 1.19
N GLY A 51 -17.29 3.73 2.42
CA GLY A 51 -17.25 2.28 2.66
C GLY A 51 -16.01 1.57 2.10
N TRP A 52 -14.93 2.30 1.77
CA TRP A 52 -13.70 1.75 1.19
C TRP A 52 -13.14 0.53 1.94
N ARG A 53 -13.33 0.45 3.27
CA ARG A 53 -12.93 -0.70 4.10
C ARG A 53 -13.56 -2.02 3.67
N ASN A 54 -14.72 -1.98 3.01
CA ASN A 54 -15.45 -3.15 2.50
C ASN A 54 -15.25 -3.35 1.00
N HIS A 55 -14.52 -2.46 0.33
CA HIS A 55 -14.22 -2.58 -1.09
C HIS A 55 -13.45 -3.88 -1.34
N ARG A 56 -13.85 -4.61 -2.37
CA ARG A 56 -13.30 -5.91 -2.71
C ARG A 56 -12.60 -5.88 -4.05
N ALA A 57 -11.67 -6.83 -4.24
CA ALA A 57 -10.89 -6.91 -5.46
C ALA A 57 -11.78 -7.11 -6.70
N GLU A 58 -12.90 -7.83 -6.57
CA GLU A 58 -13.81 -8.09 -7.69
C GLU A 58 -14.55 -6.83 -8.17
N GLU A 59 -14.58 -5.78 -7.35
CA GLU A 59 -15.17 -4.48 -7.70
C GLU A 59 -14.17 -3.57 -8.42
N VAL A 60 -12.88 -3.92 -8.45
CA VAL A 60 -11.84 -3.18 -9.16
C VAL A 60 -11.82 -3.66 -10.61
N THR A 61 -12.35 -2.84 -11.51
CA THR A 61 -12.29 -3.09 -12.96
C THR A 61 -11.20 -2.27 -13.64
N GLN A 62 -10.82 -2.62 -14.86
CA GLN A 62 -9.89 -1.80 -15.65
C GLN A 62 -10.42 -0.38 -15.91
N ASP A 63 -11.74 -0.22 -16.06
CA ASP A 63 -12.37 1.09 -16.19
C ASP A 63 -12.29 1.89 -14.88
N PHE A 64 -12.47 1.22 -13.74
CA PHE A 64 -12.27 1.84 -12.42
C PHE A 64 -10.82 2.33 -12.27
N LEU A 65 -9.84 1.49 -12.60
CA LEU A 65 -8.42 1.84 -12.51
C LEU A 65 -8.08 3.04 -13.39
N LYS A 66 -8.48 3.03 -14.67
CA LYS A 66 -8.23 4.14 -15.59
C LYS A 66 -8.94 5.41 -15.16
N ARG A 67 -10.19 5.32 -14.69
CA ARG A 67 -10.96 6.48 -14.21
C ARG A 67 -10.27 7.17 -13.04
N HIS A 68 -9.64 6.40 -12.14
CA HIS A 68 -9.10 6.93 -10.91
C HIS A 68 -7.60 7.17 -10.93
N PHE A 69 -6.81 6.48 -11.73
CA PHE A 69 -5.34 6.50 -11.61
C PHE A 69 -4.60 6.82 -12.92
N ASN A 70 -5.29 7.16 -14.01
CA ASN A 70 -4.62 7.56 -15.25
C ASN A 70 -3.70 8.79 -15.04
N GLY A 71 -2.86 9.09 -16.05
CA GLY A 71 -1.92 10.22 -16.00
C GLY A 71 -2.55 11.60 -15.85
N THR A 72 -3.88 11.74 -15.97
CA THR A 72 -4.61 12.99 -15.72
C THR A 72 -5.24 13.06 -14.33
N SER A 73 -5.26 11.94 -13.61
CA SER A 73 -5.76 11.87 -12.25
C SER A 73 -4.64 12.15 -11.26
N HIS A 74 -4.95 12.99 -10.28
CA HIS A 74 -4.04 13.32 -9.19
C HIS A 74 -4.32 12.50 -7.93
N THR A 75 -5.27 11.55 -7.97
CA THR A 75 -5.58 10.74 -6.77
C THR A 75 -4.41 9.85 -6.43
N ASN A 76 -4.17 9.65 -5.13
CA ASN A 76 -3.18 8.68 -4.66
C ASN A 76 -3.81 7.28 -4.52
N VAL A 77 -3.00 6.24 -4.47
CA VAL A 77 -3.48 4.84 -4.40
C VAL A 77 -3.57 4.39 -2.94
N GLY A 78 -4.73 3.85 -2.55
CA GLY A 78 -4.92 3.13 -1.30
C GLY A 78 -5.24 1.66 -1.58
N CYS A 79 -4.87 0.77 -0.66
CA CYS A 79 -5.07 -0.67 -0.79
C CYS A 79 -5.84 -1.22 0.41
N VAL A 80 -6.84 -2.07 0.16
CA VAL A 80 -7.49 -2.89 1.19
C VAL A 80 -6.78 -4.23 1.27
N VAL A 81 -5.77 -4.28 2.13
CA VAL A 81 -4.97 -5.48 2.35
C VAL A 81 -5.71 -6.43 3.29
N ARG A 82 -5.84 -7.69 2.86
CA ARG A 82 -6.55 -8.76 3.57
C ARG A 82 -5.60 -9.92 3.88
N PRO A 83 -5.93 -10.77 4.87
CA PRO A 83 -5.26 -12.04 5.05
C PRO A 83 -5.16 -12.82 3.72
N PRO A 84 -4.05 -13.52 3.47
CA PRO A 84 -2.94 -13.78 4.39
C PRO A 84 -1.86 -12.67 4.41
N PHE A 85 -2.08 -11.53 3.74
CA PHE A 85 -1.08 -10.47 3.66
C PHE A 85 -1.02 -9.63 4.94
N ILE A 86 0.20 -9.36 5.41
CA ILE A 86 0.48 -8.47 6.53
C ILE A 86 1.43 -7.38 6.04
N HIS A 87 1.05 -6.14 6.28
CA HIS A 87 1.98 -5.01 6.23
C HIS A 87 2.48 -4.68 7.62
N VAL A 88 3.80 -4.63 7.75
CA VAL A 88 4.48 -4.07 8.92
C VAL A 88 4.93 -2.67 8.52
N ASP A 89 4.30 -1.67 9.14
CA ASP A 89 4.62 -0.25 8.94
C ASP A 89 5.75 0.16 9.89
N LEU A 90 6.92 0.44 9.32
CA LEU A 90 8.08 0.96 10.03
C LEU A 90 8.17 2.46 9.74
N ASP A 91 7.77 3.26 10.72
CA ASP A 91 7.69 4.72 10.60
C ASP A 91 8.68 5.41 11.54
N SER A 92 9.42 6.36 11.00
CA SER A 92 10.24 7.31 11.74
C SER A 92 10.13 8.69 11.06
N LYS A 93 8.98 9.33 11.24
CA LYS A 93 8.75 10.70 10.75
C LYS A 93 9.79 11.73 11.23
N PRO A 94 10.30 11.70 12.48
CA PRO A 94 11.22 12.73 12.97
C PRO A 94 12.53 12.85 12.17
N ASP A 95 12.98 11.77 11.55
CA ASP A 95 14.22 11.71 10.77
C ASP A 95 14.00 11.29 9.31
N ALA A 96 12.78 11.50 8.80
CA ALA A 96 12.39 11.13 7.43
C ALA A 96 12.77 9.67 7.07
N GLY A 97 12.63 8.75 8.03
CA GLY A 97 12.88 7.32 7.88
C GLY A 97 14.35 6.91 7.84
N GLU A 98 15.29 7.78 8.21
CA GLU A 98 16.72 7.47 8.19
C GLU A 98 17.07 6.31 9.12
N SER A 99 16.60 6.35 10.36
CA SER A 99 16.78 5.25 11.32
C SER A 99 16.16 3.94 10.84
N VAL A 100 14.98 3.98 10.20
CA VAL A 100 14.34 2.79 9.61
C VAL A 100 15.23 2.19 8.52
N ARG A 101 15.78 3.02 7.61
CA ARG A 101 16.69 2.56 6.55
C ARG A 101 17.97 1.97 7.14
N ALA A 102 18.60 2.65 8.10
CA ALA A 102 19.80 2.18 8.76
C ALA A 102 19.56 0.84 9.48
N TRP A 103 18.44 0.72 10.20
CA TRP A 103 18.04 -0.53 10.84
C TRP A 103 17.83 -1.63 9.81
N LEU A 104 17.07 -1.40 8.73
CA LEU A 104 16.85 -2.40 7.68
C LEU A 104 18.16 -2.89 7.03
N CYS A 105 19.12 -2.00 6.80
CA CYS A 105 20.45 -2.37 6.28
C CYS A 105 21.22 -3.29 7.25
N SER A 106 20.97 -3.17 8.56
CA SER A 106 21.57 -4.05 9.58
C SER A 106 20.89 -5.42 9.71
N GLN A 107 19.74 -5.64 9.05
CA GLN A 107 18.96 -6.88 9.14
C GLN A 107 19.05 -7.69 7.84
N PRO A 108 20.12 -8.49 7.62
CA PRO A 108 20.29 -9.27 6.39
C PRO A 108 19.14 -10.25 6.12
N GLN A 109 18.51 -10.78 7.18
CA GLN A 109 17.36 -11.67 7.07
C GLN A 109 16.12 -11.00 6.45
N LEU A 110 16.09 -9.66 6.40
CA LEU A 110 14.99 -8.92 5.78
C LEU A 110 15.32 -8.49 4.35
N ALA A 111 16.55 -8.65 3.86
CA ALA A 111 17.01 -8.08 2.57
C ALA A 111 16.06 -8.38 1.40
N GLU A 112 15.57 -9.62 1.33
CA GLU A 112 14.68 -10.11 0.26
C GLU A 112 13.18 -9.88 0.54
N VAL A 113 12.82 -9.31 1.69
CA VAL A 113 11.43 -9.04 2.03
C VAL A 113 10.89 -7.92 1.13
N PRO A 114 9.79 -8.18 0.38
CA PRO A 114 9.18 -7.16 -0.47
C PRO A 114 8.77 -5.94 0.34
N ARG A 115 9.01 -4.75 -0.22
CA ARG A 115 8.75 -3.50 0.50
C ARG A 115 8.43 -2.33 -0.42
N GLU A 116 7.68 -1.39 0.13
CA GLU A 116 7.50 -0.03 -0.40
C GLU A 116 8.31 0.93 0.47
N LEU A 117 8.93 1.95 -0.13
CA LEU A 117 9.52 3.03 0.67
C LEU A 117 8.45 4.11 0.86
N THR A 118 8.37 4.63 2.07
CA THR A 118 7.47 5.73 2.41
C THR A 118 8.30 6.99 2.69
N GLY A 119 7.64 8.15 2.73
CA GLY A 119 8.33 9.38 3.13
C GLY A 119 8.86 9.37 4.57
N GLY A 120 8.35 8.45 5.42
CA GLY A 120 8.75 8.31 6.83
C GLY A 120 9.49 7.02 7.15
N GLY A 121 9.72 6.12 6.19
CA GLY A 121 10.27 4.80 6.47
C GLY A 121 9.97 3.77 5.38
N ALA A 122 9.38 2.63 5.75
CA ALA A 122 9.10 1.54 4.82
C ALA A 122 7.92 0.67 5.27
N HIS A 123 7.17 0.15 4.31
CA HIS A 123 6.22 -0.94 4.54
C HIS A 123 6.84 -2.26 4.12
N LEU A 124 6.96 -3.20 5.04
CA LEU A 124 7.36 -4.58 4.71
C LEU A 124 6.12 -5.45 4.50
N LEU A 125 6.12 -6.26 3.44
CA LEU A 125 5.03 -7.18 3.13
C LEU A 125 5.41 -8.63 3.49
N PHE A 126 4.56 -9.28 4.29
CA PHE A 126 4.65 -10.70 4.62
C PHE A 126 3.37 -11.45 4.25
N VAL A 127 3.50 -12.76 4.04
CA VAL A 127 2.37 -13.67 3.91
C VAL A 127 2.35 -14.58 5.14
N CYS A 128 1.32 -14.43 5.97
CA CYS A 128 1.08 -15.29 7.13
C CYS A 128 -0.31 -15.92 7.02
N ARG A 129 -0.33 -17.23 6.80
CA ARG A 129 -1.60 -17.99 6.65
C ARG A 129 -2.23 -18.33 8.00
N ASP A 130 -1.43 -18.38 9.05
CA ASP A 130 -1.86 -18.73 10.41
C ASP A 130 -1.82 -17.48 11.31
N LEU A 131 -2.60 -16.48 10.91
CA LEU A 131 -2.75 -15.25 11.67
C LEU A 131 -3.58 -15.54 12.94
N PRO A 132 -3.13 -15.08 14.13
CA PRO A 132 -3.90 -15.26 15.35
C PRO A 132 -5.31 -14.66 15.22
N GLU A 133 -6.31 -15.36 15.77
CA GLU A 133 -7.71 -14.95 15.65
C GLU A 133 -7.96 -13.53 16.19
N ALA A 134 -7.22 -13.14 17.23
CA ALA A 134 -7.25 -11.78 17.77
C ALA A 134 -6.85 -10.71 16.73
N VAL A 135 -5.88 -11.01 15.86
CA VAL A 135 -5.47 -10.10 14.77
C VAL A 135 -6.53 -10.07 13.68
N LEU A 136 -7.07 -11.23 13.29
CA LEU A 136 -8.14 -11.35 12.29
C LEU A 136 -9.43 -10.62 12.69
N LYS A 137 -9.76 -10.65 13.99
CA LYS A 137 -10.95 -10.00 14.56
C LYS A 137 -10.72 -8.55 14.96
N SER A 138 -9.47 -8.08 14.94
CA SER A 138 -9.17 -6.67 15.22
C SER A 138 -9.87 -5.79 14.18
N LYS A 139 -10.74 -4.88 14.63
CA LYS A 139 -11.37 -3.91 13.74
C LYS A 139 -10.36 -2.79 13.45
N LYS A 140 -10.15 -2.48 12.16
CA LYS A 140 -9.45 -1.27 11.69
C LYS A 140 -10.42 -0.09 11.50
#